data_AF-A0A1S9DN00-F1
#
_entry.id   AF-A0A1S9DN00-F1
#
_cell.length_a   1.000
_cell.length_b   1.000
_cell.length_c   1.000
_cell.angle_alpha   90.00
_cell.angle_beta   90.00
_cell.angle_gamma   90.00
#
_symmetry.space_group_name_H-M   'P 1'
#
loop_
_entity.id
_entity.type
_entity.pdbx_description
1 polymer ?
#
loop_
_entity_poly.entity_id
_entity_poly.type
_entity_poly.pdbx_seq_one_letter_code
_entity_poly.pdbx_strand_id
1 'polypeptide(L)'
;MDPTSSKHNRNISRSSRPRSSTKGPLDDPNDPLNAQGALQPQNTADAGGYTGASFTELDPLAPDDLPQTLGKDLSFLLRYDIYHSLSQVDIPHTLRSEFIGLTSEESLSSCLSNLERLLAEGHFLLAAYLSATILTSSLISSSDIKMIFSLFYTRLACLELSGNTIIAAQESKALEDLSSTFYYVDQASATSDVENEEKHTNYPRHIVPWPLRVLAVRLQSIGFGDSRRGIGGLYEIGLEARREIMRPDLSPAERSIWKERLSDLGIRSVNALIEMGDLSTARRSLHNLQTSGSDETNKLRQVLLFLLIGDIDAAKQLSGESDETGISISKPLLSMAEGHYDDAVTEWQALLESGSKGTDTAIISQNMAARQVLESLVHGGQSFGGLIFNLSTVYELCSDKSGQLKAGLVDLVAKEPATGHTNLDRPNADFKL
;
A
#
# COMPACT_ATOMS: atom_id res chain seq x y z
N MET A 1 -28.71 56.03 -45.27
CA MET A 1 -29.45 55.08 -46.12
C MET A 1 -30.15 54.11 -45.20
N ASP A 2 -31.47 54.08 -45.30
CA ASP A 2 -32.40 53.09 -44.71
C ASP A 2 -32.01 51.63 -45.07
N PRO A 3 -32.49 50.56 -44.39
CA PRO A 3 -33.92 50.46 -44.05
C PRO A 3 -34.39 49.63 -42.82
N THR A 4 -35.59 50.03 -42.35
CA THR A 4 -36.80 49.23 -42.06
C THR A 4 -36.84 48.18 -40.94
N SER A 5 -37.45 48.60 -39.83
CA SER A 5 -38.70 48.06 -39.22
C SER A 5 -39.07 46.57 -39.33
N SER A 6 -39.38 45.96 -38.17
CA SER A 6 -40.69 45.33 -37.96
C SER A 6 -41.03 45.24 -36.46
N LYS A 7 -42.26 45.67 -36.15
CA LYS A 7 -42.91 45.67 -34.84
C LYS A 7 -43.64 44.33 -34.66
N HIS A 8 -43.68 43.79 -33.44
CA HIS A 8 -44.92 43.21 -32.93
C HIS A 8 -45.05 43.46 -31.42
N ASN A 9 -46.24 43.94 -31.08
CA ASN A 9 -46.63 44.52 -29.82
C ASN A 9 -47.77 43.67 -29.23
N ARG A 10 -47.85 43.68 -27.89
CA ARG A 10 -49.05 43.56 -27.01
C ARG A 10 -49.51 42.20 -26.47
N ASN A 11 -49.41 42.15 -25.12
CA ASN A 11 -50.45 41.96 -24.10
C ASN A 11 -51.41 40.77 -24.19
N ILE A 12 -51.59 40.05 -23.07
CA ILE A 12 -52.74 40.20 -22.15
C ILE A 12 -52.57 39.31 -20.91
N SER A 13 -53.00 39.88 -19.78
CA SER A 13 -52.97 39.43 -18.39
C SER A 13 -54.09 38.45 -18.00
N ARG A 14 -53.86 37.60 -16.98
CA ARG A 14 -54.63 37.46 -15.70
C ARG A 14 -54.68 36.03 -15.12
N SER A 15 -54.11 35.93 -13.92
CA SER A 15 -54.44 35.13 -12.73
C SER A 15 -55.33 33.88 -12.81
N SER A 16 -54.90 32.80 -12.15
CA SER A 16 -55.59 32.33 -10.94
C SER A 16 -54.75 31.30 -10.16
N ARG A 17 -54.81 31.41 -8.82
CA ARG A 17 -54.51 30.39 -7.77
C ARG A 17 -53.21 30.58 -6.96
N PRO A 18 -53.26 30.17 -5.67
CA PRO A 18 -52.84 31.00 -4.54
C PRO A 18 -51.36 30.83 -4.19
N ARG A 19 -50.82 31.83 -3.47
CA ARG A 19 -49.46 31.79 -2.90
C ARG A 19 -49.29 30.54 -2.03
N SER A 20 -48.54 29.54 -2.50
CA SER A 20 -47.95 28.55 -1.62
C SER A 20 -46.70 29.14 -0.98
N SER A 21 -46.62 29.00 0.34
CA SER A 21 -45.51 29.47 1.17
C SER A 21 -44.17 29.01 0.60
N THR A 22 -43.26 29.94 0.33
CA THR A 22 -41.87 29.64 -0.01
C THR A 22 -41.17 29.17 1.26
N LYS A 23 -41.14 27.85 1.49
CA LYS A 23 -40.09 27.25 2.31
C LYS A 23 -38.80 27.29 1.49
N GLY A 24 -37.82 28.02 2.01
CA GLY A 24 -36.47 28.01 1.46
C GLY A 24 -35.79 26.65 1.71
N PRO A 25 -34.67 26.38 1.02
CA PRO A 25 -33.92 25.12 1.09
C PRO A 25 -33.23 24.85 2.44
N LEU A 26 -33.70 25.46 3.52
CA LEU A 26 -33.21 25.30 4.90
C LEU A 26 -34.24 24.66 5.84
N ASP A 27 -35.47 24.40 5.37
CA ASP A 27 -36.56 23.80 6.17
C ASP A 27 -36.86 22.33 5.80
N ASP A 28 -35.89 21.64 5.19
CA ASP A 28 -35.97 20.20 4.92
C ASP A 28 -35.57 19.42 6.19
N PRO A 29 -36.43 18.57 6.76
CA PRO A 29 -36.08 17.76 7.94
C PRO A 29 -34.98 16.71 7.68
N ASN A 30 -34.46 16.62 6.45
CA ASN A 30 -33.31 15.80 6.07
C ASN A 30 -32.05 16.65 5.78
N ASP A 31 -31.75 17.65 6.62
CA ASP A 31 -30.46 18.34 6.59
C ASP A 31 -29.35 17.42 7.13
N PRO A 32 -28.35 17.01 6.32
CA PRO A 32 -27.26 16.14 6.74
C PRO A 32 -26.28 16.82 7.71
N LEU A 33 -26.48 18.09 8.07
CA LEU A 33 -25.66 18.82 9.03
C LEU A 33 -26.17 18.79 10.47
N ASN A 34 -27.32 18.13 10.74
CA ASN A 34 -27.92 18.08 12.09
C ASN A 34 -27.91 16.69 12.74
N ALA A 35 -26.95 15.83 12.37
CA ALA A 35 -26.61 14.68 13.19
C ALA A 35 -25.75 15.15 14.37
N GLN A 36 -26.39 15.41 15.52
CA GLN A 36 -25.70 15.32 16.80
C GLN A 36 -25.15 13.89 16.92
N GLY A 37 -23.90 13.72 16.50
CA GLY A 37 -23.16 12.48 16.57
C GLY A 37 -23.00 12.08 18.03
N ALA A 38 -23.89 11.18 18.48
CA ALA A 38 -23.55 10.29 19.57
C ALA A 38 -22.23 9.60 19.20
N LEU A 39 -21.25 9.73 20.09
CA LEU A 39 -19.92 9.13 20.00
C LEU A 39 -20.03 7.65 19.62
N GLN A 40 -19.76 7.32 18.36
CA GLN A 40 -19.42 5.96 17.96
C GLN A 40 -17.92 5.78 18.22
N PRO A 41 -17.52 4.82 19.06
CA PRO A 41 -16.11 4.44 19.17
C PRO A 41 -15.63 3.96 17.80
N GLN A 42 -14.41 4.36 17.44
CA GLN A 42 -13.70 3.87 16.27
C GLN A 42 -13.79 2.33 16.23
N ASN A 43 -14.27 1.82 15.11
CA ASN A 43 -14.42 0.39 14.87
C ASN A 43 -13.11 -0.33 15.19
N THR A 44 -13.11 -1.06 16.31
CA THR A 44 -12.37 -2.31 16.43
C THR A 44 -12.66 -3.14 15.19
N ALA A 45 -11.65 -3.80 14.61
CA ALA A 45 -11.80 -4.71 13.48
C ALA A 45 -13.11 -5.51 13.58
N ASP A 46 -14.02 -5.28 12.64
CA ASP A 46 -15.33 -5.89 12.63
C ASP A 46 -15.11 -7.41 12.48
N ALA A 47 -15.37 -8.18 13.54
CA ALA A 47 -15.11 -9.63 13.60
C ALA A 47 -16.11 -10.46 12.76
N GLY A 48 -16.83 -9.83 11.82
CA GLY A 48 -17.76 -10.48 10.91
C GLY A 48 -17.37 -10.21 9.46
N GLY A 49 -16.69 -11.17 8.82
CA GLY A 49 -16.49 -11.10 7.37
C GLY A 49 -15.32 -11.86 6.74
N TYR A 50 -14.53 -12.65 7.49
CA TYR A 50 -13.42 -13.39 6.88
C TYR A 50 -13.94 -14.55 6.03
N THR A 51 -13.96 -14.36 4.71
CA THR A 51 -14.48 -15.33 3.74
C THR A 51 -13.39 -15.86 2.80
N GLY A 52 -12.22 -15.21 2.79
CA GLY A 52 -11.16 -15.49 1.83
C GLY A 52 -11.40 -14.91 0.43
N ALA A 53 -12.47 -14.13 0.21
CA ALA A 53 -12.78 -13.53 -1.08
C ALA A 53 -11.71 -12.51 -1.55
N SER A 54 -10.99 -11.89 -0.60
CA SER A 54 -9.91 -10.94 -0.90
C SER A 54 -8.77 -11.57 -1.72
N PHE A 55 -8.55 -12.89 -1.63
CA PHE A 55 -7.51 -13.58 -2.39
C PHE A 55 -7.87 -13.77 -3.87
N THR A 56 -9.13 -13.58 -4.27
CA THR A 56 -9.52 -13.58 -5.70
C THR A 56 -9.46 -12.22 -6.37
N GLU A 57 -9.31 -11.13 -5.60
CA GLU A 57 -9.43 -9.75 -6.07
C GLU A 57 -8.10 -8.96 -6.02
N LEU A 58 -6.95 -9.66 -6.01
CA LEU A 58 -5.63 -9.03 -5.83
C LEU A 58 -5.30 -7.95 -6.88
N ASP A 59 -5.78 -8.11 -8.12
CA ASP A 59 -5.59 -7.13 -9.19
C ASP A 59 -6.91 -6.90 -9.92
N PRO A 60 -7.47 -5.67 -9.90
CA PRO A 60 -8.75 -5.35 -10.53
C PRO A 60 -8.71 -5.43 -12.07
N LEU A 61 -7.51 -5.48 -12.66
CA LEU A 61 -7.31 -5.67 -14.09
C LEU A 61 -6.84 -7.09 -14.44
N ALA A 62 -6.82 -8.01 -13.47
CA ALA A 62 -6.52 -9.41 -13.74
C ALA A 62 -7.56 -9.97 -14.73
N PRO A 63 -7.15 -10.85 -15.65
CA PRO A 63 -8.09 -11.53 -16.53
C PRO A 63 -9.05 -12.40 -15.71
N ASP A 64 -10.35 -12.12 -15.80
CA ASP A 64 -11.35 -12.84 -15.01
C ASP A 64 -11.60 -14.26 -15.50
N ASP A 65 -11.67 -14.40 -16.82
CA ASP A 65 -11.91 -15.65 -17.53
C ASP A 65 -10.63 -16.06 -18.27
N LEU A 66 -9.63 -16.54 -17.53
CA LEU A 66 -8.56 -17.32 -18.16
C LEU A 66 -9.20 -18.64 -18.65
N PRO A 67 -9.14 -18.98 -19.95
CA PRO A 67 -9.72 -20.22 -20.45
C PRO A 67 -9.18 -21.41 -19.65
N GLN A 68 -10.05 -22.32 -19.18
CA GLN A 68 -9.62 -23.56 -18.53
C GLN A 68 -8.65 -24.39 -19.41
N THR A 69 -8.68 -24.15 -20.72
CA THR A 69 -7.82 -24.75 -21.75
C THR A 69 -6.44 -24.11 -21.89
N LEU A 70 -6.11 -23.08 -21.10
CA LEU A 70 -4.85 -22.35 -21.24
C LEU A 70 -3.61 -23.20 -20.91
N GLY A 71 -3.79 -24.34 -20.24
CA GLY A 71 -2.75 -25.37 -20.06
C GLY A 71 -1.49 -24.90 -19.35
N LYS A 72 -1.52 -23.73 -18.69
CA LYS A 72 -0.39 -23.21 -17.91
C LYS A 72 -0.39 -23.94 -16.58
N ASP A 73 0.67 -24.72 -16.37
CA ASP A 73 0.87 -25.50 -15.16
C ASP A 73 1.81 -24.74 -14.22
N LEU A 74 1.30 -24.31 -13.06
CA LEU A 74 2.08 -23.65 -12.01
C LEU A 74 2.59 -24.63 -10.95
N SER A 75 2.62 -25.94 -11.25
CA SER A 75 3.14 -26.98 -10.34
C SER A 75 4.53 -26.66 -9.81
N PHE A 76 5.35 -25.92 -10.58
CA PHE A 76 6.67 -25.50 -10.14
C PHE A 76 6.62 -24.64 -8.88
N LEU A 77 5.58 -23.81 -8.67
CA LEU A 77 5.37 -22.98 -7.46
C LEU A 77 4.76 -23.77 -6.30
N LEU A 78 4.20 -24.96 -6.52
CA LEU A 78 3.59 -25.77 -5.45
C LEU A 78 4.60 -26.68 -4.75
N ARG A 79 5.87 -26.65 -5.16
CA ARG A 79 6.91 -27.51 -4.61
C ARG A 79 7.38 -26.99 -3.26
N TYR A 80 7.55 -27.90 -2.30
CA TYR A 80 7.96 -27.56 -0.94
C TYR A 80 9.38 -26.98 -0.87
N ASP A 81 10.27 -27.31 -1.82
CA ASP A 81 11.68 -26.91 -1.84
C ASP A 81 11.88 -25.42 -2.11
N ILE A 82 10.84 -24.72 -2.58
CA ILE A 82 10.85 -23.27 -2.75
C ILE A 82 10.72 -22.56 -1.40
N TYR A 83 9.98 -23.14 -0.46
CA TYR A 83 9.55 -22.45 0.75
C TYR A 83 10.48 -22.73 1.92
N HIS A 84 11.13 -21.69 2.41
CA HIS A 84 12.02 -21.78 3.55
C HIS A 84 11.22 -21.96 4.84
N SER A 85 11.75 -22.79 5.74
CA SER A 85 11.21 -22.98 7.08
C SER A 85 11.33 -21.69 7.88
N LEU A 86 10.24 -21.32 8.55
CA LEU A 86 10.16 -20.12 9.39
C LEU A 86 10.36 -20.50 10.86
N SER A 87 10.94 -19.57 11.61
CA SER A 87 11.27 -19.74 13.03
C SER A 87 10.85 -18.50 13.81
N GLN A 88 10.51 -18.69 15.08
CA GLN A 88 10.21 -17.61 16.02
C GLN A 88 11.32 -17.44 17.08
N VAL A 89 12.50 -18.02 16.85
CA VAL A 89 13.63 -17.94 17.79
C VAL A 89 14.00 -16.47 18.05
N ASP A 90 13.98 -15.66 17.00
CA ASP A 90 14.29 -14.24 17.06
C ASP A 90 13.12 -13.38 17.53
N ILE A 91 11.96 -13.95 17.88
CA ILE A 91 10.82 -13.21 18.44
C ILE A 91 10.84 -13.36 19.97
N PRO A 92 10.62 -12.27 20.76
CA PRO A 92 10.48 -12.37 22.20
C PRO A 92 9.38 -13.36 22.61
N HIS A 93 9.62 -14.17 23.64
CA HIS A 93 8.71 -15.26 24.02
C HIS A 93 7.25 -14.81 24.24
N THR A 94 7.04 -13.62 24.80
CA THR A 94 5.69 -13.08 25.08
C THR A 94 4.93 -12.63 23.84
N LEU A 95 5.60 -12.48 22.70
CA LEU A 95 5.01 -12.16 21.40
C LEU A 95 4.84 -13.38 20.48
N ARG A 96 5.26 -14.57 20.91
CA ARG A 96 5.17 -15.78 20.10
C ARG A 96 3.74 -16.32 20.07
N SER A 97 3.30 -16.71 18.88
CA SER A 97 2.03 -17.40 18.64
C SER A 97 2.28 -18.73 17.92
N GLU A 98 1.43 -19.74 18.14
CA GLU A 98 1.65 -21.06 17.54
C GLU A 98 1.43 -21.06 16.02
N PHE A 99 2.32 -21.74 15.28
CA PHE A 99 2.12 -21.98 13.85
C PHE A 99 0.91 -22.87 13.61
N ILE A 100 -0.02 -22.39 12.78
CA ILE A 100 -1.24 -23.13 12.41
C ILE A 100 -0.86 -24.17 11.35
N GLY A 101 -0.85 -25.44 11.72
CA GLY A 101 -0.71 -26.55 10.77
C GLY A 101 -2.06 -26.91 10.13
N LEU A 102 -2.04 -27.38 8.88
CA LEU A 102 -3.23 -27.91 8.22
C LEU A 102 -3.58 -29.30 8.79
N THR A 103 -4.83 -29.47 9.20
CA THR A 103 -5.37 -30.81 9.51
C THR A 103 -6.01 -31.45 8.28
N SER A 104 -6.10 -32.78 8.23
CA SER A 104 -6.60 -33.51 7.06
C SER A 104 -8.07 -33.22 6.70
N GLU A 105 -8.82 -32.55 7.57
CA GLU A 105 -10.25 -32.25 7.41
C GLU A 105 -10.52 -30.78 7.04
N GLU A 106 -9.48 -29.93 6.96
CA GLU A 106 -9.66 -28.51 6.68
C GLU A 106 -9.96 -28.23 5.21
N SER A 107 -10.98 -27.39 4.98
CA SER A 107 -11.31 -26.89 3.65
C SER A 107 -10.46 -25.69 3.27
N LEU A 108 -10.23 -25.48 1.96
CA LEU A 108 -9.51 -24.31 1.45
C LEU A 108 -10.13 -22.99 1.96
N SER A 109 -11.47 -22.87 1.95
CA SER A 109 -12.17 -21.68 2.43
C SER A 109 -11.87 -21.40 3.90
N SER A 110 -11.86 -22.42 4.77
CA SER A 110 -11.48 -22.24 6.18
C SER A 110 -10.05 -21.75 6.34
N CYS A 111 -9.13 -22.25 5.52
CA CYS A 111 -7.73 -21.83 5.56
C CYS A 111 -7.56 -20.38 5.11
N LEU A 112 -8.27 -19.97 4.06
CA LEU A 112 -8.26 -18.59 3.56
C LEU A 112 -8.89 -17.61 4.55
N SER A 113 -10.00 -17.97 5.21
CA SER A 113 -10.58 -17.16 6.30
C SER A 113 -9.61 -16.99 7.46
N ASN A 114 -8.89 -18.05 7.86
CA ASN A 114 -7.87 -17.96 8.90
C ASN A 114 -6.68 -17.08 8.47
N LEU A 115 -6.24 -17.19 7.22
CA LEU A 115 -5.19 -16.35 6.66
C LEU A 115 -5.61 -14.87 6.66
N GLU A 116 -6.84 -14.57 6.24
CA GLU A 116 -7.39 -13.22 6.25
C GLU A 116 -7.45 -12.62 7.66
N ARG A 117 -7.84 -13.44 8.65
CA ARG A 117 -7.81 -13.06 10.06
C ARG A 117 -6.39 -12.72 10.54
N LEU A 118 -5.40 -13.57 10.23
CA LEU A 118 -4.00 -13.30 10.61
C LEU A 118 -3.47 -12.00 10.01
N LEU A 119 -3.80 -11.71 8.75
CA LEU A 119 -3.45 -10.45 8.10
C LEU A 119 -4.13 -9.25 8.77
N ALA A 120 -5.42 -9.38 9.10
CA ALA A 120 -6.17 -8.33 9.78
C ALA A 120 -5.69 -8.09 11.22
N GLU A 121 -5.13 -9.10 11.88
CA GLU A 121 -4.53 -8.97 13.22
C GLU A 121 -3.11 -8.39 13.17
N GLY A 122 -2.36 -8.64 12.08
CA GLY A 122 -0.96 -8.21 11.91
C GLY A 122 0.06 -9.32 12.17
N HIS A 123 -0.38 -10.58 12.18
CA HIS A 123 0.45 -11.78 12.34
C HIS A 123 1.10 -12.19 11.01
N PHE A 124 1.97 -11.34 10.47
CA PHE A 124 2.54 -11.52 9.14
C PHE A 124 3.44 -12.77 9.05
N LEU A 125 4.22 -13.12 10.08
CA LEU A 125 5.07 -14.31 10.02
C LEU A 125 4.20 -15.59 9.97
N LEU A 126 3.12 -15.62 10.76
CA LEU A 126 2.17 -16.75 10.74
C LEU A 126 1.38 -16.81 9.43
N ALA A 127 0.98 -15.65 8.89
CA ALA A 127 0.32 -15.57 7.59
C ALA A 127 1.24 -16.10 6.48
N ALA A 128 2.52 -15.71 6.47
CA ALA A 128 3.51 -16.23 5.53
C ALA A 128 3.66 -17.76 5.63
N TYR A 129 3.70 -18.30 6.86
CA TYR A 129 3.74 -19.74 7.10
C TYR A 129 2.50 -20.45 6.54
N LEU A 130 1.31 -19.95 6.86
CA LEU A 130 0.05 -20.56 6.42
C LEU A 130 -0.08 -20.48 4.88
N SER A 131 0.31 -19.39 4.24
CA SER A 131 0.32 -19.29 2.77
C SER A 131 1.18 -20.37 2.10
N ALA A 132 2.40 -20.64 2.59
CA ALA A 132 3.21 -21.75 2.06
C ALA A 132 2.60 -23.12 2.34
N THR A 133 2.01 -23.30 3.52
CA THR A 133 1.37 -24.56 3.89
C THR A 133 0.19 -24.85 2.95
N ILE A 134 -0.61 -23.84 2.61
CA ILE A 134 -1.68 -23.96 1.62
C ILE A 134 -1.09 -24.25 0.22
N LEU A 135 -0.07 -23.51 -0.22
CA LEU A 135 0.56 -23.67 -1.54
C LEU A 135 1.20 -25.05 -1.76
N THR A 136 1.66 -25.70 -0.69
CA THR A 136 2.29 -27.03 -0.75
C THR A 136 1.31 -28.17 -0.43
N SER A 137 0.05 -27.84 -0.13
CA SER A 137 -1.00 -28.81 0.15
C SER A 137 -1.67 -29.29 -1.14
N SER A 138 -2.46 -30.36 -1.03
CA SER A 138 -3.32 -30.83 -2.11
C SER A 138 -4.64 -30.03 -2.25
N LEU A 139 -4.81 -28.93 -1.51
CA LEU A 139 -6.05 -28.13 -1.52
C LEU A 139 -6.20 -27.28 -2.78
N ILE A 140 -5.12 -27.06 -3.55
CA ILE A 140 -5.09 -26.20 -4.72
C ILE A 140 -4.65 -26.98 -5.95
N SER A 141 -5.35 -26.77 -7.06
CA SER A 141 -4.95 -27.30 -8.37
C SER A 141 -3.82 -26.46 -8.95
N SER A 142 -2.86 -27.08 -9.64
CA SER A 142 -1.77 -26.36 -10.32
C SER A 142 -2.23 -25.44 -11.46
N SER A 143 -3.49 -25.57 -11.87
CA SER A 143 -4.16 -24.71 -12.84
C SER A 143 -4.88 -23.49 -12.22
N ASP A 144 -4.94 -23.38 -10.89
CA ASP A 144 -5.60 -22.26 -10.20
C ASP A 144 -4.67 -21.04 -10.12
N ILE A 145 -4.48 -20.40 -11.27
CA ILE A 145 -3.51 -19.32 -11.47
C ILE A 145 -3.73 -18.15 -10.50
N LYS A 146 -5.00 -17.72 -10.34
CA LYS A 146 -5.34 -16.58 -9.49
C LYS A 146 -4.99 -16.89 -8.03
N MET A 147 -5.44 -18.03 -7.52
CA MET A 147 -5.21 -18.39 -6.12
C MET A 147 -3.72 -18.60 -5.81
N ILE A 148 -2.99 -19.28 -6.69
CA ILE A 148 -1.56 -19.53 -6.53
C ILE A 148 -0.78 -18.21 -6.46
N PHE A 149 -1.02 -17.29 -7.40
CA PHE A 149 -0.32 -16.00 -7.37
C PHE A 149 -0.73 -15.11 -6.19
N SER A 150 -2.00 -15.15 -5.78
CA SER A 150 -2.44 -14.41 -4.60
C SER A 150 -1.79 -14.91 -3.32
N LEU A 151 -1.76 -16.23 -3.09
CA LEU A 151 -1.08 -16.81 -1.93
C LEU A 151 0.43 -16.59 -1.97
N PHE A 152 1.05 -16.69 -3.15
CA PHE A 152 2.47 -16.45 -3.31
C PHE A 152 2.82 -14.98 -3.04
N TYR A 153 2.02 -14.04 -3.54
CA TYR A 153 2.14 -12.62 -3.22
C TYR A 153 1.98 -12.37 -1.72
N THR A 154 0.93 -12.91 -1.10
CA THR A 154 0.70 -12.76 0.35
C THR A 154 1.89 -13.28 1.14
N ARG A 155 2.44 -14.44 0.78
CA ARG A 155 3.64 -14.97 1.42
C ARG A 155 4.81 -14.01 1.32
N LEU A 156 5.17 -13.57 0.10
CA LEU A 156 6.31 -12.68 -0.12
C LEU A 156 6.14 -11.34 0.61
N ALA A 157 4.96 -10.75 0.55
CA ALA A 157 4.65 -9.49 1.22
C ALA A 157 4.74 -9.64 2.75
N CYS A 158 4.19 -10.72 3.30
CA CYS A 158 4.26 -11.00 4.73
C CYS A 158 5.69 -11.27 5.23
N LEU A 159 6.53 -11.91 4.40
CA LEU A 159 7.95 -12.06 4.70
C LEU A 159 8.66 -10.70 4.72
N GLU A 160 8.37 -9.78 3.80
CA GLU A 160 8.92 -8.41 3.88
C GLU A 160 8.43 -7.66 5.14
N LEU A 161 7.14 -7.72 5.45
CA LEU A 161 6.54 -7.04 6.60
C LEU A 161 7.01 -7.59 7.95
N SER A 162 7.46 -8.85 8.00
CA SER A 162 8.05 -9.49 9.17
C SER A 162 9.58 -9.36 9.26
N GLY A 163 10.22 -8.62 8.35
CA GLY A 163 11.66 -8.43 8.33
C GLY A 163 12.47 -9.59 7.71
N ASN A 164 11.80 -10.55 7.08
CA ASN A 164 12.39 -11.72 6.41
C ASN A 164 12.65 -11.47 4.92
N THR A 165 13.09 -10.26 4.54
CA THR A 165 13.28 -9.84 3.14
C THR A 165 14.23 -10.75 2.36
N ILE A 166 15.29 -11.28 2.99
CA ILE A 166 16.24 -12.18 2.32
C ILE A 166 15.57 -13.50 1.94
N ILE A 167 14.69 -14.03 2.79
CA ILE A 167 13.90 -15.23 2.49
C ILE A 167 12.96 -14.92 1.32
N ALA A 168 12.19 -13.83 1.41
CA ALA A 168 11.29 -13.39 0.32
C ALA A 168 12.05 -13.25 -1.01
N ALA A 169 13.26 -12.69 -0.97
CA ALA A 169 14.12 -12.52 -2.14
C ALA A 169 14.55 -13.86 -2.76
N GLN A 170 14.92 -14.87 -1.95
CA GLN A 170 15.25 -16.20 -2.47
C GLN A 170 14.02 -16.89 -3.08
N GLU A 171 12.88 -16.83 -2.40
CA GLU A 171 11.66 -17.49 -2.87
C GLU A 171 11.11 -16.85 -4.15
N SER A 172 11.20 -15.52 -4.27
CA SER A 172 10.79 -14.78 -5.48
C SER A 172 11.50 -15.22 -6.76
N LYS A 173 12.67 -15.87 -6.66
CA LYS A 173 13.39 -16.43 -7.82
C LYS A 173 12.64 -17.60 -8.45
N ALA A 174 11.72 -18.24 -7.75
CA ALA A 174 10.88 -19.30 -8.30
C ALA A 174 9.98 -18.79 -9.44
N LEU A 175 9.70 -17.47 -9.51
CA LEU A 175 9.01 -16.86 -10.65
C LEU A 175 9.87 -16.79 -11.92
N GLU A 176 11.16 -17.06 -11.81
CA GLU A 176 12.12 -17.00 -12.93
C GLU A 176 12.02 -15.65 -13.67
N ASP A 177 11.92 -15.70 -15.00
CA ASP A 177 11.80 -14.53 -15.87
C ASP A 177 10.33 -14.19 -16.14
N LEU A 178 9.84 -13.12 -15.51
CA LEU A 178 8.49 -12.61 -15.70
C LEU A 178 8.24 -12.04 -17.11
N SER A 179 9.29 -11.73 -17.89
CA SER A 179 9.15 -11.31 -19.29
C SER A 179 8.92 -12.48 -20.25
N SER A 180 9.04 -13.72 -19.77
CA SER A 180 8.84 -14.93 -20.55
C SER A 180 7.43 -15.02 -21.13
N THR A 181 7.31 -15.50 -22.37
CA THR A 181 6.03 -15.80 -23.03
C THR A 181 5.16 -16.79 -22.25
N PHE A 182 5.75 -17.51 -21.29
CA PHE A 182 5.00 -18.33 -20.33
C PHE A 182 3.91 -17.51 -19.60
N TYR A 183 4.20 -16.27 -19.21
CA TYR A 183 3.28 -15.43 -18.44
C TYR A 183 2.32 -14.60 -19.29
N TYR A 184 2.37 -14.72 -20.61
CA TYR A 184 1.50 -13.99 -21.51
C TYR A 184 0.46 -14.91 -22.16
N VAL A 185 -0.74 -14.35 -22.33
CA VAL A 185 -1.89 -15.03 -22.93
C VAL A 185 -2.57 -14.12 -23.94
N ASP A 186 -2.88 -14.66 -25.12
CA ASP A 186 -3.62 -13.93 -26.14
C ASP A 186 -5.12 -13.96 -25.78
N GLN A 187 -5.80 -12.82 -25.81
CA GLN A 187 -7.27 -12.76 -25.64
C GLN A 187 -7.94 -13.32 -26.91
N ALA A 188 -8.09 -14.64 -27.01
CA ALA A 188 -8.91 -15.21 -28.07
C ALA A 188 -10.33 -14.64 -27.97
N SER A 189 -10.80 -13.95 -29.02
CA SER A 189 -12.19 -13.53 -29.15
C SER A 189 -13.08 -14.77 -29.17
N ALA A 190 -13.60 -15.14 -28.00
CA ALA A 190 -14.65 -16.13 -27.90
C ALA A 190 -15.86 -15.57 -28.66
N THR A 191 -16.26 -16.29 -29.72
CA THR A 191 -17.36 -16.03 -30.65
C THR A 191 -17.04 -15.08 -31.82
N SER A 192 -16.60 -15.66 -32.93
CA SER A 192 -16.81 -15.09 -34.27
C SER A 192 -17.48 -16.14 -35.16
N ASP A 193 -18.71 -16.51 -34.81
CA ASP A 193 -19.70 -16.86 -35.82
C ASP A 193 -20.47 -15.57 -36.09
N VAL A 194 -20.05 -14.83 -37.11
CA VAL A 194 -20.80 -13.95 -38.03
C VAL A 194 -19.80 -12.96 -38.63
N GLU A 195 -19.75 -12.97 -39.95
CA GLU A 195 -19.03 -12.09 -40.86
C GLU A 195 -19.10 -10.60 -40.43
N ASN A 196 -18.06 -10.12 -39.75
CA ASN A 196 -17.63 -8.71 -39.76
C ASN A 196 -16.17 -8.66 -39.26
N GLU A 197 -15.23 -8.56 -40.20
CA GLU A 197 -13.79 -8.40 -39.94
C GLU A 197 -13.46 -7.00 -39.38
N GLU A 198 -13.88 -6.70 -38.15
CA GLU A 198 -13.12 -5.76 -37.33
C GLU A 198 -12.06 -6.57 -36.61
N LYS A 199 -10.82 -6.53 -37.12
CA LYS A 199 -9.63 -7.04 -36.43
C LYS A 199 -9.52 -6.33 -35.08
N HIS A 200 -10.16 -6.84 -34.04
CA HIS A 200 -9.82 -6.49 -32.68
C HIS A 200 -8.36 -6.89 -32.48
N THR A 201 -7.49 -5.89 -32.38
CA THR A 201 -6.07 -6.09 -32.11
C THR A 201 -5.94 -6.84 -30.80
N ASN A 202 -5.61 -8.12 -30.89
CA ASN A 202 -5.47 -8.98 -29.73
C ASN A 202 -4.15 -8.63 -29.05
N TYR A 203 -4.20 -8.04 -27.86
CA TYR A 203 -3.01 -7.69 -27.09
C TYR A 203 -2.72 -8.82 -26.08
N PRO A 204 -1.48 -9.33 -26.02
CA PRO A 204 -1.12 -10.35 -25.04
C PRO A 204 -1.22 -9.75 -23.63
N ARG A 205 -1.97 -10.41 -22.75
CA ARG A 205 -2.15 -9.99 -21.35
C ARG A 205 -1.27 -10.82 -20.43
N HIS A 206 -0.68 -10.15 -19.44
CA HIS A 206 0.11 -10.81 -18.41
C HIS A 206 -0.79 -11.51 -17.38
N ILE A 207 -0.52 -12.78 -17.05
CA ILE A 207 -1.32 -13.55 -16.08
C ILE A 207 -0.95 -13.27 -14.63
N VAL A 208 0.29 -12.85 -14.37
CA VAL A 208 0.75 -12.51 -13.01
C VAL A 208 0.16 -11.15 -12.60
N PRO A 209 -0.50 -11.07 -11.43
CA PRO A 209 -1.06 -9.83 -10.90
C PRO A 209 -0.02 -8.71 -10.81
N TRP A 210 -0.44 -7.47 -11.09
CA TRP A 210 0.42 -6.29 -11.02
C TRP A 210 1.16 -6.14 -9.68
N PRO A 211 0.51 -6.30 -8.50
CA PRO A 211 1.20 -6.18 -7.21
C PRO A 211 2.36 -7.18 -7.07
N LEU A 212 2.16 -8.43 -7.53
CA LEU A 212 3.18 -9.47 -7.49
C LEU A 212 4.34 -9.16 -8.45
N ARG A 213 4.06 -8.63 -9.64
CA ARG A 213 5.12 -8.22 -10.59
C ARG A 213 6.01 -7.13 -9.99
N VAL A 214 5.42 -6.09 -9.42
CA VAL A 214 6.15 -4.98 -8.81
C VAL A 214 6.99 -5.46 -7.62
N LEU A 215 6.41 -6.31 -6.77
CA LEU A 215 7.10 -6.90 -5.63
C LEU A 215 8.26 -7.81 -6.07
N ALA A 216 8.04 -8.66 -7.06
CA ALA A 216 9.03 -9.58 -7.58
C ALA A 216 10.25 -8.86 -8.18
N VAL A 217 10.05 -7.75 -8.91
CA VAL A 217 11.16 -6.95 -9.45
C VAL A 217 12.12 -6.50 -8.33
N ARG A 218 11.57 -5.98 -7.21
CA ARG A 218 12.37 -5.60 -6.04
C ARG A 218 13.06 -6.81 -5.43
N LEU A 219 12.30 -7.85 -5.09
CA LEU A 219 12.81 -9.02 -4.38
C LEU A 219 13.86 -9.81 -5.18
N GLN A 220 13.67 -9.97 -6.49
CA GLN A 220 14.66 -10.61 -7.35
C GLN A 220 15.93 -9.78 -7.46
N SER A 221 15.84 -8.45 -7.52
CA SER A 221 17.03 -7.58 -7.51
C SER A 221 17.88 -7.78 -6.24
N ILE A 222 17.23 -7.91 -5.08
CA ILE A 222 17.88 -8.23 -3.81
C ILE A 222 18.45 -9.65 -3.84
N GLY A 223 17.67 -10.62 -4.31
CA GLY A 223 18.04 -12.04 -4.33
C GLY A 223 19.23 -12.34 -5.24
N PHE A 224 19.36 -11.63 -6.37
CA PHE A 224 20.50 -11.70 -7.27
C PHE A 224 21.65 -10.77 -6.87
N GLY A 225 21.43 -9.85 -5.92
CA GLY A 225 22.41 -8.85 -5.52
C GLY A 225 22.74 -7.84 -6.61
N ASP A 226 21.78 -7.56 -7.51
CA ASP A 226 21.96 -6.66 -8.66
C ASP A 226 20.83 -5.63 -8.72
N SER A 227 21.11 -4.43 -8.21
CA SER A 227 20.17 -3.30 -8.20
C SER A 227 19.82 -2.80 -9.60
N ARG A 228 20.69 -3.02 -10.60
CA ARG A 228 20.40 -2.62 -12.00
C ARG A 228 19.26 -3.44 -12.57
N ARG A 229 19.13 -4.71 -12.17
CA ARG A 229 17.99 -5.56 -12.56
C ARG A 229 16.68 -5.03 -11.99
N GLY A 230 16.70 -4.51 -10.76
CA GLY A 230 15.52 -3.87 -10.16
C GLY A 230 15.09 -2.65 -10.96
N ILE A 231 16.03 -1.77 -11.29
CA ILE A 231 15.75 -0.57 -12.10
C ILE A 231 15.26 -0.96 -13.50
N GLY A 232 15.98 -1.86 -14.20
CA GLY A 232 15.60 -2.35 -15.52
C GLY A 232 14.20 -2.94 -15.55
N GLY A 233 13.88 -3.81 -14.59
CA GLY A 233 12.56 -4.42 -14.45
C GLY A 233 11.45 -3.38 -14.24
N LEU A 234 11.68 -2.34 -13.44
CA LEU A 234 10.72 -1.24 -13.25
C LEU A 234 10.48 -0.45 -14.55
N TYR A 235 11.52 -0.21 -15.36
CA TYR A 235 11.37 0.42 -16.66
C TYR A 235 10.61 -0.45 -17.66
N GLU A 236 10.85 -1.77 -17.68
CA GLU A 236 10.16 -2.70 -18.56
C GLU A 236 8.65 -2.72 -18.29
N ILE A 237 8.24 -2.90 -17.02
CA ILE A 237 6.82 -2.84 -16.64
C ILE A 237 6.23 -1.42 -16.80
N GLY A 238 7.07 -0.38 -16.70
CA GLY A 238 6.67 0.99 -17.03
C GLY A 238 6.38 1.21 -18.52
N LEU A 239 7.15 0.57 -19.42
CA LEU A 239 6.90 0.59 -20.85
C LEU A 239 5.63 -0.20 -21.23
N GLU A 240 5.33 -1.29 -20.51
CA GLU A 240 4.03 -1.97 -20.59
C GLU A 240 2.91 -1.03 -20.19
N ALA A 241 2.97 -0.41 -19.00
CA ALA A 241 1.95 0.52 -18.54
C ALA A 241 1.71 1.68 -19.53
N ARG A 242 2.77 2.25 -20.11
CA ARG A 242 2.65 3.30 -21.14
C ARG A 242 1.95 2.78 -22.40
N ARG A 243 2.25 1.56 -22.86
CA ARG A 243 1.56 0.94 -24.00
C ARG A 243 0.08 0.75 -23.69
N GLU A 244 -0.26 0.23 -22.51
CA GLU A 244 -1.64 0.04 -22.09
C GLU A 244 -2.41 1.36 -22.03
N ILE A 245 -1.81 2.43 -21.49
CA ILE A 245 -2.44 3.78 -21.48
C ILE A 245 -2.72 4.29 -22.90
N MET A 246 -1.92 3.92 -23.90
CA MET A 246 -2.12 4.38 -25.29
C MET A 246 -3.15 3.56 -26.07
N ARG A 247 -3.67 2.47 -25.50
CA ARG A 247 -4.69 1.64 -26.16
C ARG A 247 -5.97 2.43 -26.43
N PRO A 248 -6.54 2.33 -27.63
CA PRO A 248 -7.76 3.07 -27.99
C PRO A 248 -9.02 2.46 -27.35
N ASP A 249 -9.02 1.15 -27.10
CA ASP A 249 -10.12 0.34 -26.59
C ASP A 249 -10.25 0.35 -25.06
N LEU A 250 -9.30 0.97 -24.36
CA LEU A 250 -9.25 0.98 -22.90
C LEU A 250 -10.26 1.96 -22.29
N SER A 251 -11.09 1.47 -21.36
CA SER A 251 -12.07 2.29 -20.65
C SER A 251 -11.39 3.41 -19.83
N PRO A 252 -12.10 4.51 -19.53
CA PRO A 252 -11.51 5.61 -18.75
C PRO A 252 -11.09 5.18 -17.33
N ALA A 253 -11.81 4.24 -16.72
CA ALA A 253 -11.49 3.71 -15.39
C ALA A 253 -10.19 2.89 -15.41
N GLU A 254 -10.06 1.94 -16.34
CA GLU A 254 -8.83 1.15 -16.49
C GLU A 254 -7.64 2.03 -16.87
N ARG A 255 -7.86 3.04 -17.71
CA ARG A 255 -6.83 4.03 -18.06
C ARG A 255 -6.36 4.82 -16.85
N SER A 256 -7.25 5.12 -15.91
CA SER A 256 -6.89 5.76 -14.65
C SER A 256 -5.98 4.86 -13.81
N ILE A 257 -6.34 3.58 -13.66
CA ILE A 257 -5.54 2.59 -12.93
C ILE A 257 -4.13 2.47 -13.54
N TRP A 258 -4.01 2.40 -14.87
CA TRP A 258 -2.70 2.34 -15.51
C TRP A 258 -1.85 3.61 -15.33
N LYS A 259 -2.48 4.78 -15.31
CA LYS A 259 -1.79 6.04 -15.00
C LYS A 259 -1.28 6.07 -13.56
N GLU A 260 -2.09 5.61 -12.61
CA GLU A 260 -1.71 5.49 -11.21
C GLU A 260 -0.52 4.53 -11.04
N ARG A 261 -0.60 3.35 -11.66
CA ARG A 261 0.50 2.38 -11.72
C ARG A 261 1.79 2.99 -12.28
N LEU A 262 1.70 3.75 -13.37
CA LEU A 262 2.87 4.40 -13.97
C LEU A 262 3.46 5.48 -13.05
N SER A 263 2.63 6.22 -12.32
CA SER A 263 3.07 7.20 -11.32
C SER A 263 3.82 6.51 -10.16
N ASP A 264 3.24 5.45 -9.60
CA ASP A 264 3.84 4.66 -8.53
C ASP A 264 5.19 4.05 -8.95
N LEU A 265 5.28 3.52 -10.17
CA LEU A 265 6.56 3.03 -10.74
C LEU A 265 7.62 4.12 -10.86
N GLY A 266 7.22 5.36 -11.18
CA GLY A 266 8.12 6.50 -11.22
C GLY A 266 8.80 6.72 -9.87
N ILE A 267 8.00 6.77 -8.80
CA ILE A 267 8.47 6.91 -7.42
C ILE A 267 9.38 5.75 -7.01
N ARG A 268 8.98 4.50 -7.31
CA ARG A 268 9.79 3.30 -7.02
C ARG A 268 11.11 3.28 -7.78
N SER A 269 11.12 3.74 -9.02
CA SER A 269 12.35 3.82 -9.84
C SER A 269 13.34 4.82 -9.25
N VAL A 270 12.85 5.98 -8.77
CA VAL A 270 13.67 6.95 -8.05
C VAL A 270 14.23 6.34 -6.76
N ASN A 271 13.39 5.66 -5.97
CA ASN A 271 13.86 4.97 -4.76
C ASN A 271 14.93 3.91 -5.06
N ALA A 272 14.76 3.10 -6.11
CA ALA A 272 15.75 2.12 -6.53
C ALA A 272 17.08 2.76 -6.99
N LEU A 273 17.03 3.92 -7.65
CA LEU A 273 18.22 4.70 -8.01
C LEU A 273 18.96 5.22 -6.79
N ILE A 274 18.22 5.64 -5.75
CA ILE A 274 18.81 6.06 -4.46
C ILE A 274 19.48 4.88 -3.77
N GLU A 275 18.79 3.72 -3.67
CA GLU A 275 19.35 2.49 -3.10
C GLU A 275 20.62 2.03 -3.86
N MET A 276 20.68 2.23 -5.18
CA MET A 276 21.89 1.98 -5.99
C MET A 276 23.01 3.03 -5.78
N GLY A 277 22.68 4.20 -5.24
CA GLY A 277 23.61 5.31 -5.03
C GLY A 277 23.77 6.27 -6.22
N ASP A 278 23.00 6.12 -7.30
CA ASP A 278 22.98 7.11 -8.40
C ASP A 278 22.01 8.25 -8.10
N LEU A 279 22.39 9.07 -7.12
CA LEU A 279 21.63 10.23 -6.68
C LEU A 279 21.45 11.27 -7.80
N SER A 280 22.36 11.31 -8.78
CA SER A 280 22.29 12.26 -9.89
C SER A 280 21.14 11.94 -10.84
N THR A 281 20.98 10.66 -11.18
CA THR A 281 19.88 10.18 -12.03
C THR A 281 18.58 10.14 -11.24
N ALA A 282 18.62 9.77 -9.95
CA ALA A 282 17.46 9.87 -9.07
C ALA A 282 16.89 11.29 -9.06
N ARG A 283 17.75 12.30 -8.83
CA ARG A 283 17.37 13.73 -8.85
C ARG A 283 16.72 14.13 -10.17
N ARG A 284 17.40 13.91 -11.30
CA ARG A 284 16.85 14.25 -12.63
C ARG A 284 15.53 13.55 -12.92
N SER A 285 15.40 12.28 -12.54
CA SER A 285 14.18 11.50 -12.77
C SER A 285 13.02 12.03 -11.93
N LEU A 286 13.28 12.35 -10.66
CA LEU A 286 12.29 12.90 -9.74
C LEU A 286 11.79 14.28 -10.19
N HIS A 287 12.67 15.17 -10.63
CA HIS A 287 12.29 16.47 -11.21
C HIS A 287 11.39 16.34 -12.46
N ASN A 288 11.51 15.24 -13.20
CA ASN A 288 10.70 14.99 -14.39
C ASN A 288 9.36 14.28 -14.09
N LEU A 289 9.13 13.83 -12.85
CA LEU A 289 7.87 13.22 -12.46
C LEU A 289 6.81 14.31 -12.32
N GLN A 290 5.86 14.34 -13.25
CA GLN A 290 4.72 15.24 -13.17
C GLN A 290 3.83 14.81 -12.00
N THR A 291 3.67 15.68 -11.02
CA THR A 291 2.63 15.53 -9.99
C THR A 291 1.28 15.83 -10.63
N SER A 292 0.42 14.82 -10.73
CA SER A 292 -0.99 15.09 -10.98
C SER A 292 -1.53 15.77 -9.72
N GLY A 293 -2.00 17.02 -9.84
CA GLY A 293 -2.12 17.98 -8.74
C GLY A 293 -2.98 17.60 -7.52
N SER A 294 -3.64 16.43 -7.51
CA SER A 294 -4.56 15.99 -6.46
C SER A 294 -4.04 14.89 -5.52
N ASP A 295 -2.85 14.33 -5.74
CA ASP A 295 -2.35 13.21 -4.91
C ASP A 295 -1.32 13.68 -3.87
N GLU A 296 -1.81 14.05 -2.69
CA GLU A 296 -1.02 14.47 -1.54
C GLU A 296 -0.04 13.39 -1.05
N THR A 297 -0.38 12.11 -1.21
CA THR A 297 0.49 11.00 -0.80
C THR A 297 1.71 10.93 -1.70
N ASN A 298 1.52 11.03 -3.01
CA ASN A 298 2.64 11.06 -3.95
C ASN A 298 3.47 12.34 -3.81
N LYS A 299 2.87 13.50 -3.52
CA LYS A 299 3.62 14.72 -3.18
C LYS A 299 4.51 14.51 -1.96
N LEU A 300 3.97 13.98 -0.86
CA LEU A 300 4.75 13.68 0.35
C LEU A 300 5.90 12.70 0.04
N ARG A 301 5.64 11.62 -0.71
CA ARG A 301 6.69 10.68 -1.14
C ARG A 301 7.81 11.38 -1.93
N GLN A 302 7.46 12.27 -2.85
CA GLN A 302 8.46 13.04 -3.60
C GLN A 302 9.27 13.97 -2.70
N VAL A 303 8.64 14.68 -1.76
CA VAL A 303 9.35 15.50 -0.77
C VAL A 303 10.34 14.67 0.03
N LEU A 304 9.91 13.50 0.54
CA LEU A 304 10.78 12.60 1.28
C LEU A 304 11.96 12.09 0.43
N LEU A 305 11.74 11.80 -0.85
CA LEU A 305 12.81 11.39 -1.77
C LEU A 305 13.79 12.54 -2.07
N PHE A 306 13.32 13.77 -2.25
CA PHE A 306 14.18 14.93 -2.41
C PHE A 306 15.05 15.16 -1.17
N LEU A 307 14.47 15.03 0.03
CA LEU A 307 15.22 15.07 1.30
C LEU A 307 16.27 13.96 1.37
N LEU A 308 15.92 12.73 0.98
CA LEU A 308 16.86 11.58 0.97
C LEU A 308 18.02 11.78 -0.03
N ILE A 309 17.76 12.46 -1.15
CA ILE A 309 18.77 12.84 -2.15
C ILE A 309 19.65 14.02 -1.67
N GLY A 310 19.18 14.78 -0.66
CA GLY A 310 19.80 16.01 -0.18
C GLY A 310 19.47 17.25 -1.04
N ASP A 311 18.43 17.20 -1.87
CA ASP A 311 17.94 18.32 -2.68
C ASP A 311 16.88 19.10 -1.89
N ILE A 312 17.34 19.86 -0.88
CA ILE A 312 16.47 20.60 0.05
C ILE A 312 15.68 21.68 -0.69
N ASP A 313 16.27 22.33 -1.69
CA ASP A 313 15.63 23.40 -2.47
C ASP A 313 14.41 22.87 -3.24
N ALA A 314 14.54 21.72 -3.90
CA ALA A 314 13.42 21.09 -4.60
C ALA A 314 12.32 20.63 -3.63
N ALA A 315 12.70 20.08 -2.47
CA ALA A 315 11.75 19.71 -1.42
C ALA A 315 10.96 20.93 -0.89
N LYS A 316 11.61 22.08 -0.75
CA LYS A 316 10.97 23.36 -0.36
C LYS A 316 9.98 23.85 -1.40
N GLN A 317 10.37 23.87 -2.68
CA GLN A 317 9.51 24.30 -3.77
C GLN A 317 8.23 23.46 -3.82
N LEU A 318 8.37 22.14 -3.77
CA LEU A 318 7.23 21.23 -3.80
C LEU A 318 6.32 21.36 -2.55
N SER A 319 6.90 21.68 -1.40
CA SER A 319 6.12 21.89 -0.16
C SER A 319 5.41 23.24 -0.10
N GLY A 320 6.02 24.29 -0.68
CA GLY A 320 5.49 25.67 -0.64
C GLY A 320 4.37 25.95 -1.63
N GLU A 321 4.16 25.10 -2.64
CA GLU A 321 3.12 25.27 -3.66
C GLU A 321 1.69 24.95 -3.19
N SER A 322 1.51 24.40 -1.97
CA SER A 322 0.22 23.91 -1.47
C SER A 322 -0.35 24.69 -0.26
N ASP A 323 0.26 25.82 0.10
CA ASP A 323 0.19 26.39 1.45
C ASP A 323 -0.89 27.49 1.61
N GLU A 324 -2.15 27.16 1.30
CA GLU A 324 -3.29 27.97 1.80
C GLU A 324 -4.06 27.29 2.94
N THR A 325 -3.85 26.01 3.27
CA THR A 325 -4.76 25.33 4.23
C THR A 325 -4.19 24.28 5.19
N GLY A 326 -2.90 23.95 5.27
CA GLY A 326 -2.53 22.88 6.21
C GLY A 326 -1.05 22.76 6.52
N ILE A 327 -0.73 22.95 7.79
CA ILE A 327 0.55 22.64 8.41
C ILE A 327 0.91 21.18 8.03
N SER A 328 1.91 21.00 7.17
CA SER A 328 2.33 19.69 6.64
C SER A 328 3.57 19.18 7.37
N ILE A 329 3.68 17.85 7.50
CA ILE A 329 4.84 17.13 8.05
C ILE A 329 6.15 17.52 7.34
N SER A 330 6.08 18.00 6.10
CA SER A 330 7.26 18.42 5.33
C SER A 330 8.02 19.60 5.94
N LYS A 331 7.33 20.56 6.57
CA LYS A 331 7.94 21.78 7.12
C LYS A 331 8.98 21.49 8.22
N PRO A 332 8.64 20.80 9.32
CA PRO A 332 9.65 20.48 10.32
C PRO A 332 10.74 19.52 9.83
N LEU A 333 10.43 18.63 8.86
CA LEU A 333 11.45 17.78 8.24
C LEU A 333 12.49 18.60 7.46
N LEU A 334 12.06 19.67 6.78
CA LEU A 334 12.96 20.61 6.11
C LEU A 334 13.83 21.35 7.12
N SER A 335 13.26 21.87 8.21
CA SER A 335 14.02 22.53 9.28
C SER A 335 15.06 21.59 9.90
N MET A 336 14.73 20.31 10.13
CA MET A 336 15.70 19.30 10.57
C MET A 336 16.81 19.04 9.54
N ALA A 337 16.46 18.94 8.25
CA ALA A 337 17.44 18.72 7.18
C ALA A 337 18.45 19.88 7.04
N GLU A 338 18.07 21.09 7.42
CA GLU A 338 18.94 22.28 7.46
C GLU A 338 19.73 22.44 8.76
N GLY A 339 19.45 21.60 9.77
CA GLY A 339 20.05 21.69 11.10
C GLY A 339 19.41 22.73 12.01
N HIS A 340 18.26 23.30 11.65
CA HIS A 340 17.46 24.19 12.47
C HIS A 340 16.57 23.38 13.43
N TYR A 341 17.19 22.67 14.37
CA TYR A 341 16.47 21.76 15.27
C TYR A 341 15.51 22.48 16.23
N ASP A 342 15.86 23.68 16.70
CA ASP A 342 15.00 24.46 17.58
C ASP A 342 13.69 24.85 16.86
N ASP A 343 13.80 25.33 15.62
CA ASP A 343 12.65 25.66 14.78
C ASP A 343 11.81 24.41 14.50
N ALA A 344 12.46 23.30 14.13
CA ALA A 344 11.77 22.03 13.89
C ALA A 344 10.96 21.56 15.11
N VAL A 345 11.49 21.69 16.33
CA VAL A 345 10.76 21.34 17.56
C VAL A 345 9.50 22.18 17.71
N THR A 346 9.59 23.51 17.49
CA THR A 346 8.41 24.38 17.56
C THR A 346 7.38 24.05 16.48
N GLU A 347 7.83 23.68 15.29
CA GLU A 347 6.98 23.30 14.16
C GLU A 347 6.28 21.95 14.40
N TRP A 348 6.97 20.96 14.96
CA TRP A 348 6.36 19.69 15.39
C TRP A 348 5.32 19.89 16.51
N GLN A 349 5.59 20.79 17.47
CA GLN A 349 4.62 21.13 18.52
C GLN A 349 3.37 21.79 17.94
N ALA A 350 3.55 22.78 17.05
CA ALA A 350 2.44 23.44 16.37
C ALA A 350 1.58 22.44 15.56
N LEU A 351 2.22 21.46 14.92
CA LEU A 351 1.53 20.36 14.23
C LEU A 351 0.66 19.53 15.18
N LEU A 352 1.19 19.15 16.36
CA LEU A 352 0.44 18.41 17.37
C LEU A 352 -0.77 19.21 17.89
N GLU A 353 -0.58 20.49 18.16
CA GLU A 353 -1.62 21.38 18.67
C GLU A 353 -2.73 21.63 17.65
N SER A 354 -2.40 21.60 16.35
CA SER A 354 -3.36 21.76 15.25
C SER A 354 -4.34 20.60 15.07
N GLY A 355 -4.13 19.49 15.78
CA GLY A 355 -5.12 18.43 15.93
C GLY A 355 -5.09 17.34 14.86
N SER A 356 -3.91 17.01 14.30
CA SER A 356 -3.74 15.74 13.57
C SER A 356 -4.10 14.59 14.51
N LYS A 357 -5.18 13.85 14.23
CA LYS A 357 -5.66 12.70 15.02
C LYS A 357 -5.26 11.39 14.34
N GLY A 358 -4.46 10.54 14.99
CA GLY A 358 -4.20 9.17 14.55
C GLY A 358 -2.71 8.77 14.56
N THR A 359 -2.33 7.82 13.70
CA THR A 359 -0.95 7.35 13.50
C THR A 359 0.03 8.48 13.20
N ASP A 360 -0.43 9.52 12.49
CA ASP A 360 0.36 10.71 12.18
C ASP A 360 0.77 11.45 13.45
N THR A 361 -0.08 11.51 14.49
CA THR A 361 0.26 12.11 15.79
C THR A 361 1.43 11.39 16.46
N ALA A 362 1.46 10.05 16.38
CA ALA A 362 2.51 9.25 16.99
C ALA A 362 3.84 9.42 16.25
N ILE A 363 3.82 9.46 14.91
CA ILE A 363 4.99 9.74 14.07
C ILE A 363 5.51 11.17 14.34
N ILE A 364 4.63 12.16 14.38
CA ILE A 364 4.98 13.56 14.70
C ILE A 364 5.63 13.65 16.08
N SER A 365 5.01 13.04 17.09
CA SER A 365 5.49 13.07 18.48
C SER A 365 6.85 12.39 18.64
N GLN A 366 7.08 11.28 17.91
CA GLN A 366 8.37 10.58 17.95
C GLN A 366 9.53 11.45 17.44
N ASN A 367 9.31 12.33 16.46
CA ASN A 367 10.38 13.16 15.89
C ASN A 367 10.95 14.18 16.89
N MET A 368 10.25 14.44 17.99
CA MET A 368 10.78 15.24 19.11
C MET A 368 11.77 14.43 20.00
N ALA A 369 11.82 13.10 19.85
CA ALA A 369 12.77 12.16 20.46
C ALA A 369 12.98 12.25 21.99
N ALA A 370 12.05 12.86 22.73
CA ALA A 370 12.12 12.96 24.18
C ALA A 370 11.64 11.66 24.85
N ARG A 371 12.43 11.11 25.79
CA ARG A 371 12.11 9.84 26.50
C ARG A 371 10.66 9.77 26.98
N GLN A 372 10.21 10.82 27.68
CA GLN A 372 8.86 10.87 28.26
C GLN A 372 7.77 10.84 27.19
N VAL A 373 8.02 11.48 26.04
CA VAL A 373 7.11 11.46 24.89
C VAL A 373 7.03 10.05 24.33
N LEU A 374 8.17 9.42 24.06
CA LEU A 374 8.22 8.04 23.56
C LEU A 374 7.54 7.05 24.51
N GLU A 375 7.82 7.14 25.82
CA GLU A 375 7.15 6.33 26.84
C GLU A 375 5.64 6.58 26.82
N SER A 376 5.20 7.83 26.77
CA SER A 376 3.77 8.17 26.75
C SER A 376 3.03 7.63 25.53
N LEU A 377 3.67 7.60 24.36
CA LEU A 377 3.11 7.04 23.13
C LEU A 377 2.87 5.54 23.27
N VAL A 378 3.85 4.79 23.78
CA VAL A 378 3.69 3.35 24.00
C VAL A 378 2.63 3.05 25.06
N HIS A 379 2.57 3.82 26.15
CA HIS A 379 1.48 3.66 27.13
C HIS A 379 0.11 4.03 26.55
N GLY A 380 0.07 4.84 25.48
CA GLY A 380 -1.12 5.14 24.69
C GLY A 380 -1.50 4.08 23.65
N GLY A 381 -0.82 2.93 23.63
CA GLY A 381 -1.08 1.82 22.70
C GLY A 381 -0.49 2.05 21.30
N GLN A 382 0.55 2.86 21.18
CA GLN A 382 1.29 3.05 19.93
C GLN A 382 2.62 2.32 20.02
N SER A 383 2.85 1.36 19.13
CA SER A 383 4.06 0.55 19.21
C SER A 383 4.79 0.34 17.90
N PHE A 384 4.63 1.11 16.83
CA PHE A 384 5.32 0.83 15.56
C PHE A 384 6.86 0.71 15.69
N GLY A 385 7.51 -0.08 14.83
CA GLY A 385 8.90 -0.53 15.02
C GLY A 385 9.93 0.58 15.30
N GLY A 386 9.83 1.71 14.59
CA GLY A 386 10.71 2.86 14.82
C GLY A 386 10.60 3.45 16.23
N LEU A 387 9.40 3.50 16.81
CA LEU A 387 9.17 4.00 18.17
C LEU A 387 9.83 3.09 19.20
N ILE A 388 9.61 1.79 19.07
CA ILE A 388 10.17 0.76 19.97
C ILE A 388 11.69 0.74 19.89
N PHE A 389 12.25 0.81 18.69
CA PHE A 389 13.70 0.85 18.48
C PHE A 389 14.32 2.11 19.11
N ASN A 390 13.71 3.28 18.90
CA ASN A 390 14.19 4.54 19.47
C ASN A 390 14.08 4.53 21.01
N LEU A 391 12.97 4.08 21.57
CA LEU A 391 12.81 3.98 23.02
C LEU A 391 13.80 2.99 23.64
N SER A 392 14.02 1.84 23.01
CA SER A 392 15.03 0.86 23.42
C SER A 392 16.43 1.45 23.39
N THR A 393 16.74 2.29 22.38
CA THR A 393 18.00 3.04 22.29
C THR A 393 18.15 4.02 23.45
N VAL A 394 17.10 4.79 23.78
CA VAL A 394 17.11 5.70 24.93
C VAL A 394 17.33 4.93 26.23
N TYR A 395 16.75 3.74 26.39
CA TYR A 395 17.00 2.90 27.57
C TYR A 395 18.45 2.44 27.68
N GLU A 396 19.10 2.06 26.58
CA GLU A 396 20.53 1.72 26.56
C GLU A 396 21.42 2.89 26.95
N LEU A 397 21.14 4.08 26.42
CA LEU A 397 22.00 5.24 26.58
C LEU A 397 21.80 5.96 27.92
N CYS A 398 20.61 5.87 28.50
CA CYS A 398 20.22 6.68 29.66
C CYS A 398 19.92 5.86 30.93
N SER A 399 20.13 4.54 30.95
CA SER A 399 19.84 3.73 32.12
C SER A 399 20.71 2.47 32.28
N ASP A 400 21.26 2.29 33.49
CA ASP A 400 21.95 1.05 33.88
C ASP A 400 21.01 -0.17 33.99
N LYS A 401 19.69 0.06 33.98
CA LYS A 401 18.65 -0.99 34.04
C LYS A 401 18.01 -1.26 32.68
N SER A 402 18.72 -0.93 31.59
CA SER A 402 18.22 -1.03 30.22
C SER A 402 17.58 -2.39 29.88
N GLY A 403 18.19 -3.50 30.30
CA GLY A 403 17.64 -4.85 30.07
C GLY A 403 16.26 -5.08 30.69
N GLN A 404 16.03 -4.58 31.92
CA GLN A 404 14.73 -4.69 32.59
C GLN A 404 13.67 -3.81 31.92
N LEU A 405 14.06 -2.59 31.50
CA LEU A 405 13.16 -1.67 30.82
C LEU A 405 12.74 -2.19 29.44
N LYS A 406 13.66 -2.79 28.68
CA LYS A 406 13.36 -3.43 27.40
C LYS A 406 12.46 -4.66 27.56
N ALA A 407 12.71 -5.51 28.56
CA ALA A 407 11.82 -6.64 28.84
C ALA A 407 10.41 -6.17 29.21
N GLY A 408 10.29 -5.14 30.06
CA GLY A 408 9.01 -4.52 30.39
C GLY A 408 8.31 -3.88 29.19
N LEU A 409 9.08 -3.32 28.24
CA LEU A 409 8.56 -2.78 26.98
C LEU A 409 7.94 -3.88 26.11
N VAL A 410 8.59 -5.04 26.00
CA VAL A 410 8.01 -6.21 25.29
C VAL A 410 6.68 -6.61 25.95
N ASP A 411 6.64 -6.73 27.27
CA ASP A 411 5.43 -7.11 28.01
C ASP A 411 4.29 -6.11 27.87
N LEU A 412 4.61 -4.83 27.66
CA LEU A 412 3.64 -3.78 27.40
C LEU A 412 3.07 -3.90 25.99
N VAL A 413 3.93 -4.02 24.98
CA VAL A 413 3.53 -4.16 23.57
C VAL A 413 2.71 -5.44 23.36
N ALA A 414 3.06 -6.53 24.05
CA ALA A 414 2.31 -7.80 23.97
C ALA A 414 0.85 -7.71 24.44
N LYS A 415 0.47 -6.66 25.17
CA LYS A 415 -0.90 -6.44 25.68
C LYS A 415 -1.71 -5.49 24.80
N GLU A 416 -1.11 -4.90 23.77
CA GLU A 416 -1.80 -4.00 22.87
C GLU A 416 -2.81 -4.76 21.98
N PRO A 417 -3.92 -4.12 21.59
CA PRO A 417 -4.88 -4.73 20.69
C PRO A 417 -4.29 -4.93 19.28
N ALA A 418 -4.61 -6.08 18.68
CA ALA A 418 -4.30 -6.36 17.28
C ALA A 418 -5.09 -5.43 16.35
N THR A 419 -4.40 -4.73 15.45
CA THR A 419 -5.00 -3.72 14.56
C THR A 419 -4.62 -3.89 13.09
N GLY A 420 -3.84 -4.92 12.72
CA GLY A 420 -3.44 -5.21 11.34
C GLY A 420 -2.43 -4.23 10.72
N HIS A 421 -2.32 -3.02 11.27
CA HIS A 421 -1.43 -1.97 10.80
C HIS A 421 0.00 -2.08 11.33
N THR A 422 0.23 -2.98 12.29
CA THR A 422 1.57 -3.22 12.87
C THR A 422 1.89 -4.70 12.81
N ASN A 423 3.16 -5.02 12.62
CA ASN A 423 3.64 -6.39 12.76
C ASN A 423 3.53 -6.79 14.23
N LEU A 424 2.79 -7.84 14.56
CA LEU A 424 2.74 -8.42 15.91
C LEU A 424 3.92 -9.37 16.16
N ASP A 425 4.44 -9.98 15.10
CA ASP A 425 5.52 -10.98 15.15
C ASP A 425 6.89 -10.27 15.12
N ARG A 426 7.14 -9.41 16.11
CA ARG A 426 8.30 -8.50 16.11
C ARG A 426 9.58 -9.20 16.52
N PRO A 427 10.70 -8.98 15.82
CA PRO A 427 11.98 -9.57 16.19
C PRO A 427 12.62 -8.86 17.41
N ASN A 428 13.52 -9.56 18.09
CA ASN A 428 14.36 -9.07 19.17
C ASN A 428 15.15 -7.81 18.76
N ALA A 429 15.49 -7.71 17.47
CA ALA A 429 16.18 -6.55 16.90
C ALA A 429 15.41 -5.23 17.12
N ASP A 430 14.06 -5.24 17.05
CA ASP A 430 13.23 -4.05 17.28
C ASP A 430 13.37 -3.54 18.72
N PHE A 431 13.56 -4.45 19.68
CA PHE A 431 13.73 -4.15 21.10
C PHE A 431 15.21 -4.05 21.52
N LYS A 432 16.14 -4.30 20.59
CA LYS A 432 17.58 -4.43 20.85
C LYS A 432 17.89 -5.44 21.97
N LEU A 433 17.27 -6.61 21.93
CA LEU A 433 17.46 -7.68 22.91
C LEU A 433 18.61 -8.63 22.56
#